data_AF-A0A3D4RSM4-F1
#
_entry.id   AF-A0A3D4RSM4-F1
#
_cell.length_a   1.000
_cell.length_b   1.000
_cell.length_c   1.000
_cell.angle_alpha   90.00
_cell.angle_beta   90.00
_cell.angle_gamma   90.00
#
_symmetry.space_group_name_H-M   'P 1'
#
loop_
_entity.id
_entity.type
_entity.pdbx_description
1 polymer ?
#
loop_
_entity_poly.entity_id
_entity_poly.type
_entity_poly.pdbx_seq_one_letter_code
_entity_poly.pdbx_strand_id
1 'polypeptide(L)' 'MKNARLPTGWDQERVDRVLKHYESQSEEDAVAEDENALAESGQTFMEVPSELVPQIRELIAKHSHKPAN' A
#
# COMPACT_ATOMS: atom_id res chain seq x y z
N MET A 1 1.64 -25.97 12.38
CA MET A 1 1.70 -24.49 12.31
C MET A 1 0.60 -23.97 13.22
N LYS A 2 0.89 -23.01 14.12
CA LYS A 2 -0.12 -22.48 15.06
C LYS A 2 -1.23 -21.81 14.25
N ASN A 3 -2.49 -22.08 14.56
CA ASN A 3 -3.65 -21.43 13.95
C ASN A 3 -3.58 -19.91 14.23
N ALA A 4 -2.86 -19.18 13.39
CA ALA A 4 -2.85 -17.73 13.40
C ALA A 4 -4.25 -17.30 12.98
N ARG A 5 -4.95 -16.56 13.85
CA ARG A 5 -6.20 -15.91 13.45
C ARG A 5 -5.86 -14.91 12.37
N LEU A 6 -6.23 -15.23 11.14
CA LEU A 6 -6.04 -14.34 10.01
C LEU A 6 -6.92 -13.08 10.20
N PRO A 7 -6.46 -11.91 9.74
CA PRO A 7 -7.29 -10.70 9.73
C PRO A 7 -8.58 -10.89 8.91
N THR A 8 -9.60 -10.08 9.17
CA THR A 8 -10.84 -10.09 8.37
C THR A 8 -10.53 -9.91 6.89
N GLY A 9 -11.03 -10.81 6.04
CA GLY A 9 -10.75 -10.80 4.59
C GLY A 9 -9.43 -11.47 4.18
N TRP A 10 -8.75 -12.14 5.11
CA TRP A 10 -7.62 -13.02 4.83
C TRP A 10 -8.04 -14.47 5.05
N ASP A 11 -8.23 -15.19 3.96
CA ASP A 11 -8.39 -16.64 3.95
C ASP A 11 -7.08 -17.33 3.55
N GLN A 12 -7.07 -18.66 3.64
CA GLN A 12 -5.89 -19.45 3.30
C GLN A 12 -5.51 -19.29 1.82
N GLU A 13 -6.49 -19.19 0.92
CA GLU A 13 -6.23 -19.04 -0.52
C GLU A 13 -5.49 -17.73 -0.83
N ARG A 14 -5.89 -16.62 -0.19
CA ARG A 14 -5.19 -15.34 -0.29
C ARG A 14 -3.79 -15.43 0.26
N VAL A 15 -3.60 -16.10 1.41
CA VAL A 15 -2.26 -16.31 2.00
C VAL A 15 -1.37 -17.09 1.04
N ASP A 16 -1.85 -18.20 0.49
CA ASP A 16 -1.08 -19.06 -0.40
C ASP A 16 -0.70 -18.33 -1.71
N ARG A 17 -1.61 -17.52 -2.25
CA ARG A 17 -1.35 -16.70 -3.43
C ARG A 17 -0.28 -15.64 -3.19
N VAL A 18 -0.30 -15.00 -2.01
CA VAL A 18 0.71 -14.01 -1.61
C VAL A 18 2.08 -14.68 -1.40
N LEU A 19 2.11 -15.82 -0.69
CA LEU A 19 3.35 -16.58 -0.47
C LEU A 19 3.98 -17.01 -1.79
N LYS A 20 3.19 -17.60 -2.69
CA LYS A 20 3.67 -18.02 -4.00
C LYS A 20 4.25 -16.86 -4.80
N HIS A 21 3.63 -15.68 -4.74
CA HIS A 21 4.10 -14.48 -5.44
C HIS A 21 5.49 -14.09 -4.94
N TYR A 22 5.67 -13.89 -3.63
CA TYR A 22 6.95 -13.49 -3.04
C TYR A 22 8.03 -14.57 -3.10
N GLU A 23 7.68 -15.85 -3.00
CA GLU A 23 8.64 -16.96 -3.15
C GLU A 23 9.18 -17.09 -4.58
N SER A 24 8.44 -16.60 -5.58
CA SER A 24 8.84 -16.63 -6.99
C SER A 24 9.39 -15.30 -7.51
N GLN A 25 9.38 -14.26 -6.68
CA GLN A 25 9.84 -12.92 -7.05
C GLN A 25 11.36 -12.91 -7.21
N SER A 26 11.84 -12.30 -8.29
CA SER A 26 13.28 -12.07 -8.47
C SER A 26 13.74 -10.85 -7.65
N GLU A 27 15.03 -10.74 -7.34
CA GLU A 27 15.56 -9.55 -6.66
C GLU A 27 15.30 -8.27 -7.47
N GLU A 28 15.36 -8.35 -8.80
CA GLU A 28 15.06 -7.23 -9.70
C GLU A 28 13.59 -6.80 -9.63
N ASP A 29 12.66 -7.76 -9.60
CA ASP A 29 11.23 -7.48 -9.46
C ASP A 29 10.87 -6.90 -8.09
N ALA A 30 11.56 -7.34 -7.02
CA ALA A 30 11.37 -6.78 -5.67
C ALA A 30 11.83 -5.32 -5.61
N VAL A 31 12.98 -5.00 -6.20
CA VAL A 31 13.49 -3.62 -6.31
C VAL A 31 12.55 -2.77 -7.17
N ALA A 32 12.07 -3.30 -8.29
CA ALA A 32 11.14 -2.58 -9.14
C ALA A 32 9.81 -2.30 -8.44
N GLU A 33 9.29 -3.22 -7.62
CA GLU A 33 8.07 -2.98 -6.84
C GLU A 33 8.23 -1.82 -5.83
N ASP A 34 9.38 -1.77 -5.15
CA ASP A 34 9.75 -0.69 -4.23
C ASP A 34 9.93 0.66 -4.95
N GLU A 35 10.50 0.67 -6.15
CA GLU A 35 10.72 1.88 -6.95
C GLU A 35 9.43 2.37 -7.65
N ASN A 36 8.57 1.46 -8.10
CA ASN A 36 7.35 1.81 -8.85
C ASN A 36 6.25 2.38 -7.95
N ALA A 37 6.30 2.10 -6.63
CA ALA A 37 5.48 2.80 -5.64
C ALA A 37 5.72 4.33 -5.65
N LEU A 38 6.91 4.76 -6.09
CA LEU A 38 7.26 6.18 -6.26
C LEU A 38 6.88 6.73 -7.64
N ALA A 39 6.62 5.86 -8.61
CA ALA A 39 6.37 6.21 -10.01
C ALA A 39 4.87 6.27 -10.38
N GLU A 40 3.96 6.05 -9.41
CA GLU A 40 2.53 6.10 -9.65
C GLU A 40 2.09 7.50 -10.15
N SER A 41 1.61 7.56 -11.39
CA SER A 41 1.20 8.82 -12.02
C SER A 41 0.04 9.46 -11.25
N GLY A 42 0.24 10.69 -10.76
CA GLY A 42 -0.78 11.44 -10.01
C GLY A 42 -0.52 11.56 -8.51
N GLN A 43 0.57 10.96 -8.01
CA GLN A 43 1.04 11.17 -6.64
C GLN A 43 2.42 11.82 -6.64
N THR A 44 2.71 12.61 -5.60
CA THR A 44 3.99 13.29 -5.40
C THR A 44 4.44 13.07 -3.96
N PHE A 45 5.69 12.67 -3.78
CA PHE A 45 6.32 12.59 -2.46
C PHE A 45 6.82 13.98 -2.04
N MET A 46 6.44 14.42 -0.85
CA MET A 46 6.89 15.68 -0.28
C MET A 46 7.26 15.50 1.19
N GLU A 47 8.32 16.18 1.62
CA GLU A 47 8.66 16.25 3.04
C GLU A 47 7.64 17.13 3.78
N VAL A 48 7.24 16.68 4.97
CA VAL A 48 6.25 17.34 5.79
C VAL A 48 6.68 17.26 7.26
N PRO A 49 6.69 18.37 8.01
CA PRO A 49 6.87 18.34 9.45
C PRO A 49 5.81 17.44 10.12
N SER A 50 6.25 16.56 11.03
CA SER A 50 5.40 15.54 11.66
C SER A 50 4.14 16.10 12.31
N GLU A 51 4.21 17.30 12.88
CA GLU A 51 3.09 18.00 13.50
C GLU A 51 1.97 18.38 12.52
N LEU A 52 2.26 18.47 11.22
CA LEU A 52 1.30 18.83 10.17
C LEU A 52 0.63 17.61 9.51
N VAL A 53 1.13 16.40 9.77
CA VAL A 53 0.62 15.16 9.16
C VAL A 53 -0.89 14.96 9.36
N PRO A 54 -1.49 15.20 10.55
CA PRO A 54 -2.94 15.03 10.71
C PRO A 54 -3.76 15.96 9.80
N GLN A 55 -3.31 17.20 9.61
CA GLN A 55 -4.02 18.21 8.81
C GLN A 55 -3.94 17.90 7.31
N ILE A 56 -2.80 17.40 6.84
CA ILE A 56 -2.62 16.98 5.44
C ILE A 56 -3.45 15.74 5.14
N ARG A 57 -3.54 14.79 6.06
CA ARG A 57 -4.44 13.62 5.93
C ARG A 57 -5.90 14.06 5.78
N GLU A 58 -6.35 15.03 6.58
CA GLU A 58 -7.70 15.56 6.48
C GLU A 58 -7.94 16.27 5.13
N LEU A 59 -6.97 17.06 4.67
CA LEU A 59 -7.02 17.74 3.37
C LEU A 59 -7.17 16.73 2.21
N ILE A 60 -6.36 15.66 2.21
CA ILE A 60 -6.43 14.60 1.20
C ILE A 60 -7.80 13.91 1.25
N ALA A 61 -8.30 13.57 2.44
CA ALA A 61 -9.60 12.93 2.59
C ALA A 61 -10.74 13.81 2.03
N LYS A 62 -10.71 15.12 2.28
CA LYS A 62 -11.67 16.08 1.70
C LYS A 62 -11.59 16.16 0.18
N HIS A 63 -10.39 16.08 -0.38
CA HIS A 63 -10.17 16.08 -1.83
C HIS A 63 -10.75 14.82 -2.48
N SER A 64 -10.47 13.64 -1.90
CA SER A 64 -10.96 12.34 -2.40
C SER A 64 -12.47 12.16 -2.26
N HIS A 65 -13.13 12.94 -1.40
CA HIS A 65 -14.59 12.89 -1.21
C HIS A 65 -15.37 13.90 -2.08
N LYS A 66 -14.69 14.65 -2.95
CA LYS A 66 -15.38 15.53 -3.91
C LYS A 66 -16.10 14.66 -4.95
N PRO A 67 -17.43 14.73 -5.08
CA PRO A 67 -18.13 13.96 -6.10
C PRO A 67 -17.67 14.45 -7.47
N ALA A 68 -17.47 13.50 -8.40
CA ALA A 68 -17.19 13.80 -9.80
C ALA A 68 -18.27 14.76 -10.33
N ASN A 69 -17.83 15.90 -10.87
CA ASN A 69 -18.68 16.80 -11.66
C ASN A 69 -18.95 16.19 -13.03
#